data_AF-K1Q5L7-F1
#
_entry.id   AF-K1Q5L7-F1
#
_cell.length_a   1.000
_cell.length_b   1.000
_cell.length_c   1.000
_cell.angle_alpha   90.00
_cell.angle_beta   90.00
_cell.angle_gamma   90.00
#
_symmetry.space_group_name_H-M   'P 1'
#
loop_
_entity.id
_entity.type
_entity.pdbx_description
1 polymer ?
#
loop_
_entity_poly.entity_id
_entity_poly.type
_entity_poly.pdbx_seq_one_letter_code
_entity_poly.pdbx_strand_id
1 'polypeptide(L)'
;MSIQFRTHQSKNYFINVGGTYPKSLEIFLQTYPASELFSLVSFIPDETYAPFYDAFDDHQLISPAWISASEEKEEQVPLQPFGEDEAMVNVPVVDLAAWLQNNTHPDDFVIVKMDIPEDEEEALMTKLVHTEAVEWIDKYYTTFPENQHHKLQTISEVYGLQIFGWDDVNETFSDFNDVNPVKVPPGAGFVKRDCRSSNSTDMFALFLYVKDLSVKSLRALKMLAAYNSDTDERLDIGVFLPYDLIVTYGDLAEDLFLKFQGGLYLEVAKYRNKTSNQLRNSVTRISNICAKFQTPMILQYILFSEQNEDIANSIISLRHQTVFYKLDDVASLISYPFEDSMAGFKPKSGTIYSLSVEENDNEKLAVYLLKHCEEQLISLIKCAIP
;
A
#
# COMPACT_ATOMS: atom_id res chain seq x y z
N MET A 1 -31.37 -14.13 39.15
CA MET A 1 -30.64 -13.71 37.95
C MET A 1 -29.17 -13.66 38.28
N SER A 2 -28.43 -14.73 37.97
CA SER A 2 -26.97 -14.70 38.07
C SER A 2 -26.43 -14.00 36.83
N ILE A 3 -25.83 -12.84 37.04
CA ILE A 3 -25.04 -12.17 36.01
C ILE A 3 -23.78 -13.02 35.84
N GLN A 4 -23.76 -13.91 34.84
CA GLN A 4 -22.52 -14.53 34.39
C GLN A 4 -21.71 -13.42 33.71
N PHE A 5 -20.64 -12.99 34.36
CA PHE A 5 -19.63 -12.16 33.72
C PHE A 5 -19.05 -12.95 32.55
N ARG A 6 -19.22 -12.43 31.33
CA ARG A 6 -18.63 -13.03 30.12
C ARG A 6 -17.12 -13.06 30.31
N THR A 7 -16.55 -14.25 30.44
CA THR A 7 -15.10 -14.49 30.50
C THR A 7 -14.47 -14.53 29.11
N HIS A 8 -15.28 -14.42 28.05
CA HIS A 8 -14.79 -14.39 26.68
C HIS A 8 -14.17 -13.03 26.37
N GLN A 9 -12.93 -13.05 25.87
CA GLN A 9 -12.28 -11.88 25.33
C GLN A 9 -12.52 -11.87 23.82
N SER A 10 -13.30 -10.92 23.33
CA SER A 10 -13.58 -10.75 21.91
C SER A 10 -12.29 -10.65 21.09
N LYS A 11 -12.27 -11.35 19.96
CA LYS A 11 -11.19 -11.34 18.97
C LYS A 11 -11.69 -10.82 17.65
N ASN A 12 -10.77 -10.43 16.77
CA ASN A 12 -11.06 -10.08 15.39
C ASN A 12 -10.51 -11.16 14.46
N TYR A 13 -11.28 -11.61 13.49
CA TYR A 13 -10.86 -12.63 12.52
C TYR A 13 -11.00 -12.12 11.09
N PHE A 14 -9.97 -12.38 10.28
CA PHE A 14 -10.06 -12.27 8.83
C PHE A 14 -9.87 -13.67 8.24
N ILE A 15 -10.94 -14.20 7.65
CA ILE A 15 -11.00 -15.55 7.10
C ILE A 15 -11.01 -15.46 5.58
N ASN A 16 -9.91 -15.87 4.95
CA ASN A 16 -9.79 -15.96 3.49
C ASN A 16 -10.14 -17.37 3.02
N VAL A 17 -11.24 -17.50 2.28
CA VAL A 17 -11.68 -18.77 1.70
C VAL A 17 -11.37 -18.80 0.21
N GLY A 18 -10.63 -19.80 -0.23
CA GLY A 18 -10.28 -20.01 -1.63
C GLY A 18 -9.14 -19.12 -2.13
N GLY A 19 -8.99 -19.10 -3.46
CA GLY A 19 -7.91 -18.41 -4.16
C GLY A 19 -6.61 -19.23 -4.25
N THR A 20 -5.54 -18.55 -4.65
CA THR A 20 -4.19 -19.13 -4.84
C THR A 20 -3.16 -18.41 -3.99
N TYR A 21 -2.53 -17.36 -4.53
CA TYR A 21 -1.60 -16.51 -3.80
C TYR A 21 -2.29 -15.76 -2.66
N PRO A 22 -1.57 -15.44 -1.57
CA PRO A 22 -2.09 -14.76 -0.37
C PRO A 22 -2.42 -13.27 -0.58
N LYS A 23 -2.82 -12.90 -1.79
CA LYS A 23 -3.03 -11.53 -2.22
C LYS A 23 -4.12 -10.83 -1.41
N SER A 24 -5.21 -11.55 -1.09
CA SER A 24 -6.28 -11.02 -0.25
C SER A 24 -5.76 -10.63 1.13
N LEU A 25 -4.85 -11.43 1.71
CA LEU A 25 -4.24 -11.14 3.02
C LEU A 25 -3.33 -9.92 2.91
N GLU A 26 -2.49 -9.83 1.87
CA GLU A 26 -1.64 -8.66 1.64
C GLU A 26 -2.48 -7.39 1.56
N ILE A 27 -3.55 -7.39 0.76
CA ILE A 27 -4.45 -6.25 0.59
C ILE A 27 -5.13 -5.92 1.93
N PHE A 28 -5.68 -6.90 2.62
CA PHE A 28 -6.33 -6.70 3.91
C PHE A 28 -5.39 -6.06 4.93
N LEU A 29 -4.20 -6.64 5.13
CA LEU A 29 -3.20 -6.11 6.04
C LEU A 29 -2.74 -4.70 5.67
N GLN A 30 -2.67 -4.40 4.38
CA GLN A 30 -2.27 -3.10 3.88
C GLN A 30 -3.34 -2.01 4.02
N THR A 31 -4.62 -2.37 4.01
CA THR A 31 -5.70 -1.42 3.71
C THR A 31 -6.76 -1.36 4.79
N TYR A 32 -6.98 -2.44 5.52
CA TYR A 32 -7.99 -2.49 6.56
C TYR A 32 -7.49 -1.84 7.86
N PRO A 33 -8.26 -0.96 8.50
CA PRO A 33 -7.85 -0.32 9.75
C PRO A 33 -7.59 -1.33 10.86
N ALA A 34 -6.48 -1.14 11.57
CA ALA A 34 -6.08 -1.98 12.69
C ALA A 34 -6.03 -3.48 12.30
N SER A 35 -5.67 -3.78 11.05
CA SER A 35 -5.55 -5.14 10.51
C SER A 35 -4.56 -6.00 11.30
N GLU A 36 -3.58 -5.38 11.97
CA GLU A 36 -2.63 -6.04 12.88
C GLU A 36 -3.28 -6.65 14.13
N LEU A 37 -4.54 -6.29 14.44
CA LEU A 37 -5.30 -6.85 15.56
C LEU A 37 -6.15 -8.06 15.16
N PHE A 38 -6.09 -8.49 13.90
CA PHE A 38 -6.87 -9.61 13.39
C PHE A 38 -6.05 -10.90 13.41
N SER A 39 -6.68 -11.98 13.88
CA SER A 39 -6.21 -13.33 13.61
C SER A 39 -6.53 -13.70 12.16
N LEU A 40 -5.52 -14.08 11.40
CA LEU A 40 -5.65 -14.40 9.98
C LEU A 40 -5.82 -15.91 9.81
N VAL A 41 -6.85 -16.33 9.09
CA VAL A 41 -7.11 -17.74 8.76
C VAL A 41 -7.29 -17.88 7.26
N SER A 42 -6.74 -18.93 6.65
CA SER A 42 -6.95 -19.19 5.23
C SER A 42 -7.26 -20.65 4.94
N PHE A 43 -8.25 -20.87 4.09
CA PHE A 43 -8.63 -22.17 3.55
C PHE A 43 -8.27 -22.21 2.08
N ILE A 44 -7.23 -22.97 1.72
CA ILE A 44 -6.73 -23.03 0.35
C ILE A 44 -6.80 -24.49 -0.12
N PRO A 45 -7.46 -24.77 -1.26
CA PRO A 45 -7.63 -26.14 -1.73
C PRO A 45 -6.31 -26.74 -2.26
N ASP A 46 -5.43 -25.89 -2.78
CA ASP A 46 -4.17 -26.29 -3.40
C ASP A 46 -2.97 -26.04 -2.47
N GLU A 47 -2.40 -27.13 -1.94
CA GLU A 47 -1.26 -27.08 -1.02
C GLU A 47 0.03 -26.57 -1.67
N THR A 48 0.14 -26.55 -3.00
CA THR A 48 1.35 -26.07 -3.68
C THR A 48 1.58 -24.57 -3.49
N TYR A 49 0.53 -23.82 -3.11
CA TYR A 49 0.63 -22.40 -2.75
C TYR A 49 0.98 -22.16 -1.27
N ALA A 50 1.00 -23.20 -0.42
CA ALA A 50 1.27 -23.06 1.02
C ALA A 50 2.57 -22.28 1.35
N PRO A 51 3.70 -22.46 0.64
CA PRO A 51 4.93 -21.72 0.94
C PRO A 51 4.80 -20.19 0.81
N PHE A 52 3.82 -19.68 0.07
CA PHE A 52 3.58 -18.23 -0.04
C PHE A 52 2.89 -17.65 1.21
N TYR A 53 2.20 -18.48 1.98
CA TYR A 53 1.51 -18.08 3.21
C TYR A 53 2.44 -18.09 4.44
N ASP A 54 3.61 -18.73 4.36
CA ASP A 54 4.61 -18.75 5.45
C ASP A 54 5.17 -17.35 5.78
N ALA A 55 4.96 -16.37 4.89
CA ALA A 55 5.41 -14.99 5.08
C ALA A 55 4.55 -14.18 6.08
N PHE A 56 3.42 -14.71 6.55
CA PHE A 56 2.51 -14.01 7.46
C PHE A 56 2.66 -14.55 8.88
N ASP A 57 3.14 -13.70 9.79
CA ASP A 57 3.19 -14.01 11.21
C ASP A 57 1.78 -14.20 11.79
N ASP A 58 1.62 -15.13 12.73
CA ASP A 58 0.36 -15.44 13.40
C ASP A 58 -0.82 -15.79 12.46
N HIS A 59 -0.50 -16.30 11.25
CA HIS A 59 -1.47 -16.81 10.28
C HIS A 59 -1.72 -18.32 10.46
N GLN A 60 -2.99 -18.72 10.35
CA GLN A 60 -3.38 -20.13 10.31
C GLN A 60 -3.77 -20.55 8.89
N LEU A 61 -2.89 -21.31 8.23
CA LEU A 61 -3.21 -21.97 6.96
C LEU A 61 -3.87 -23.33 7.20
N ILE A 62 -5.01 -23.56 6.56
CA ILE A 62 -5.71 -24.85 6.50
C ILE A 62 -5.70 -25.27 5.03
N SER A 63 -4.80 -26.19 4.68
CA SER A 63 -4.60 -26.67 3.31
C SER A 63 -4.08 -28.12 3.33
N PRO A 64 -4.51 -28.99 2.39
CA PRO A 64 -5.55 -28.74 1.37
C PRO A 64 -6.94 -28.67 2.01
N ALA A 65 -7.74 -27.67 1.64
CA ALA A 65 -9.10 -27.48 2.15
C ALA A 65 -10.03 -26.83 1.12
N TRP A 66 -11.11 -27.53 0.82
CA TRP A 66 -12.21 -27.03 -0.01
C TRP A 66 -13.38 -26.64 0.88
N ILE A 67 -13.91 -25.43 0.72
CA ILE A 67 -15.11 -25.01 1.44
C ILE A 67 -16.29 -25.19 0.49
N SER A 68 -17.25 -26.03 0.87
CA SER A 68 -18.48 -26.27 0.12
C SER A 68 -19.67 -26.45 1.08
N ALA A 69 -20.88 -26.32 0.54
CA ALA A 69 -22.12 -26.67 1.23
C ALA A 69 -22.32 -28.19 1.40
N SER A 70 -21.53 -29.00 0.70
CA SER A 70 -21.62 -30.45 0.68
C SER A 70 -21.38 -31.09 2.05
N GLU A 71 -21.95 -32.30 2.21
CA GLU A 71 -21.73 -33.19 3.35
C GLU A 71 -20.69 -34.28 3.03
N GLU A 72 -20.15 -34.28 1.80
CA GLU A 72 -19.07 -35.19 1.42
C GLU A 72 -17.78 -34.83 2.16
N LYS A 73 -16.91 -35.83 2.34
CA LYS A 73 -15.62 -35.63 3.02
C LYS A 73 -14.55 -35.06 2.10
N GLU A 74 -14.67 -35.33 0.81
CA GLU A 74 -13.74 -34.92 -0.23
C GLU A 74 -14.54 -34.62 -1.49
N GLU A 75 -14.09 -33.65 -2.28
CA GLU A 75 -14.69 -33.30 -3.57
C GLU A 75 -13.64 -33.20 -4.67
N GLN A 76 -14.06 -33.47 -5.90
CA GLN A 76 -13.22 -33.24 -7.07
C GLN A 76 -13.31 -31.78 -7.49
N VAL A 77 -12.22 -31.05 -7.29
CA VAL A 77 -12.11 -29.63 -7.60
C VAL A 77 -11.11 -29.44 -8.74
N PRO A 78 -11.42 -28.62 -9.76
CA PRO A 78 -10.42 -28.21 -10.74
C PRO A 78 -9.43 -27.26 -10.06
N LEU A 79 -8.18 -27.70 -9.93
CA LEU A 79 -7.08 -26.91 -9.37
C LEU A 79 -6.01 -26.69 -10.41
N GLN A 80 -5.31 -25.56 -10.31
CA GLN A 80 -4.10 -25.27 -11.08
C GLN A 80 -2.90 -25.22 -10.13
N PRO A 81 -2.22 -26.37 -9.90
CA PRO A 81 -1.02 -26.42 -9.08
C PRO A 81 0.04 -25.43 -9.57
N PHE A 82 0.79 -24.88 -8.62
CA PHE A 82 1.79 -23.87 -8.92
C PHE A 82 2.83 -24.39 -9.93
N GLY A 83 2.81 -23.80 -11.13
CA GLY A 83 3.71 -24.17 -12.22
C GLY A 83 3.26 -25.38 -13.05
N GLU A 84 2.05 -25.89 -12.84
CA GLU A 84 1.46 -27.01 -13.58
C GLU A 84 0.16 -26.60 -14.30
N ASP A 85 -0.32 -27.49 -15.16
CA ASP A 85 -1.61 -27.35 -15.84
C ASP A 85 -2.77 -27.73 -14.90
N GLU A 86 -3.97 -27.23 -15.21
CA GLU A 86 -5.17 -27.53 -14.44
C GLU A 86 -5.49 -29.03 -14.42
N ALA A 87 -5.82 -29.56 -13.25
CA ALA A 87 -6.18 -30.95 -13.02
C ALA A 87 -7.30 -31.07 -11.98
N MET A 88 -8.12 -32.11 -12.13
CA MET A 88 -9.13 -32.47 -11.13
C MET A 88 -8.46 -33.21 -9.98
N VAL A 89 -8.56 -32.67 -8.76
CA VAL A 89 -7.94 -33.21 -7.55
C VAL A 89 -9.02 -33.44 -6.50
N ASN A 90 -8.95 -34.57 -5.78
CA ASN A 90 -9.79 -34.79 -4.61
C ASN A 90 -9.25 -33.95 -3.44
N VAL A 91 -10.05 -33.02 -2.95
CA VAL A 91 -9.69 -32.10 -1.86
C VAL A 91 -10.62 -32.34 -0.67
N PRO A 92 -10.11 -32.42 0.57
CA PRO A 92 -10.95 -32.51 1.76
C PRO A 92 -11.92 -31.34 1.87
N VAL A 93 -13.21 -31.63 2.08
CA VAL A 93 -14.23 -30.61 2.32
C VAL A 93 -14.19 -30.21 3.78
N VAL A 94 -14.18 -28.90 4.03
CA VAL A 94 -14.31 -28.32 5.37
C VAL A 94 -15.67 -27.64 5.47
N ASP A 95 -16.44 -28.03 6.48
CA ASP A 95 -17.70 -27.38 6.81
C ASP A 95 -17.42 -26.03 7.50
N LEU A 96 -17.57 -24.93 6.75
CA LEU A 96 -17.33 -23.59 7.27
C LEU A 96 -18.27 -23.22 8.43
N ALA A 97 -19.54 -23.66 8.39
CA ALA A 97 -20.50 -23.35 9.44
C ALA A 97 -20.06 -23.99 10.77
N ALA A 98 -19.72 -25.27 10.72
CA ALA A 98 -19.19 -25.99 11.87
C ALA A 98 -17.84 -25.42 12.32
N TRP A 99 -16.98 -25.00 11.39
CA TRP A 99 -15.70 -24.41 11.73
C TRP A 99 -15.87 -23.08 12.47
N LEU A 100 -16.73 -22.17 11.99
CA LEU A 100 -17.02 -20.89 12.65
C LEU A 100 -17.52 -21.13 14.08
N GLN A 101 -18.54 -21.98 14.24
CA GLN A 101 -19.13 -22.25 15.56
C GLN A 101 -18.16 -22.87 16.56
N ASN A 102 -17.16 -23.62 16.09
CA ASN A 102 -16.17 -24.29 16.94
C ASN A 102 -14.92 -23.42 17.24
N ASN A 103 -14.61 -22.44 16.39
CA ASN A 103 -13.34 -21.69 16.46
C ASN A 103 -13.53 -20.20 16.76
N THR A 104 -14.73 -19.66 16.56
CA THR A 104 -15.08 -18.27 16.88
C THR A 104 -16.27 -18.21 17.85
N HIS A 105 -16.59 -17.01 18.32
CA HIS A 105 -17.69 -16.74 19.23
C HIS A 105 -18.60 -15.64 18.64
N PRO A 106 -19.91 -15.62 18.92
CA PRO A 106 -20.82 -14.55 18.48
C PRO A 106 -20.47 -13.12 18.96
N ASP A 107 -19.48 -12.97 19.84
CA ASP A 107 -19.00 -11.66 20.32
C ASP A 107 -17.65 -11.28 19.67
N ASP A 108 -17.10 -12.14 18.81
CA ASP A 108 -15.93 -11.85 18.00
C ASP A 108 -16.37 -11.02 16.77
N PHE A 109 -15.44 -10.24 16.22
CA PHE A 109 -15.66 -9.53 14.96
C PHE A 109 -15.07 -10.32 13.81
N VAL A 110 -15.90 -10.89 12.94
CA VAL A 110 -15.49 -11.83 11.91
C VAL A 110 -15.76 -11.27 10.51
N ILE A 111 -14.68 -11.20 9.73
CA ILE A 111 -14.72 -10.86 8.31
C ILE A 111 -14.41 -12.12 7.50
N VAL A 112 -15.28 -12.48 6.56
CA VAL A 112 -15.06 -13.58 5.61
C VAL A 112 -14.88 -13.01 4.21
N LYS A 113 -13.80 -13.39 3.53
CA LYS A 113 -13.65 -13.20 2.07
C LYS A 113 -13.85 -14.53 1.37
N MET A 114 -14.75 -14.55 0.40
CA MET A 114 -15.09 -15.73 -0.39
C MET A 114 -14.50 -15.65 -1.79
N ASP A 115 -13.95 -16.76 -2.27
CA ASP A 115 -13.33 -16.92 -3.59
C ASP A 115 -13.48 -18.36 -4.09
N ILE A 116 -14.74 -18.74 -4.27
CA ILE A 116 -15.15 -20.05 -4.79
C ILE A 116 -16.16 -19.82 -5.94
N PRO A 117 -16.49 -20.84 -6.75
CA PRO A 117 -17.50 -20.72 -7.79
C PRO A 117 -18.83 -20.18 -7.28
N GLU A 118 -19.51 -19.36 -8.09
CA GLU A 118 -20.75 -18.65 -7.69
C GLU A 118 -21.84 -19.60 -7.18
N ASP A 119 -21.99 -20.77 -7.80
CA ASP A 119 -22.97 -21.79 -7.42
C ASP A 119 -22.65 -22.45 -6.08
N GLU A 120 -21.37 -22.68 -5.79
CA GLU A 120 -20.91 -23.18 -4.49
C GLU A 120 -21.08 -22.14 -3.39
N GLU A 121 -20.78 -20.87 -3.66
CA GLU A 121 -20.99 -19.78 -2.69
C GLU A 121 -22.48 -19.56 -2.39
N GLU A 122 -23.37 -19.64 -3.38
CA GLU A 122 -24.83 -19.56 -3.18
C GLU A 122 -25.35 -20.70 -2.28
N ALA A 123 -24.88 -21.92 -2.55
CA ALA A 123 -25.21 -23.10 -1.75
C ALA A 123 -24.66 -22.98 -0.31
N LEU A 124 -23.41 -22.53 -0.17
CA LEU A 124 -22.74 -22.35 1.12
C LEU A 124 -23.46 -21.31 1.96
N MET A 125 -23.85 -20.19 1.37
CA MET A 125 -24.59 -19.16 2.07
C MET A 125 -25.96 -19.68 2.55
N THR A 126 -26.64 -20.49 1.75
CA THR A 126 -27.89 -21.16 2.17
C THR A 126 -27.65 -22.07 3.38
N LYS A 127 -26.53 -22.81 3.40
CA LYS A 127 -26.12 -23.65 4.54
C LYS A 127 -25.80 -22.81 5.79
N LEU A 128 -25.06 -21.71 5.65
CA LEU A 128 -24.73 -20.80 6.75
C LEU A 128 -25.99 -20.20 7.40
N VAL A 129 -27.00 -19.85 6.58
CA VAL A 129 -28.31 -19.39 7.08
C VAL A 129 -29.06 -20.51 7.79
N HIS A 130 -29.12 -21.71 7.21
CA HIS A 130 -29.86 -22.83 7.80
C HIS A 130 -29.27 -23.32 9.13
N THR A 131 -27.96 -23.20 9.29
CA THR A 131 -27.22 -23.58 10.51
C THR A 131 -27.08 -22.45 11.52
N GLU A 132 -27.66 -21.27 11.23
CA GLU A 132 -27.53 -20.02 11.99
C GLU A 132 -26.08 -19.51 12.12
N ALA A 133 -25.10 -20.18 11.49
CA ALA A 133 -23.69 -19.77 11.51
C ALA A 133 -23.44 -18.42 10.81
N VAL A 134 -24.38 -17.95 9.99
CA VAL A 134 -24.33 -16.59 9.43
C VAL A 134 -24.26 -15.50 10.51
N GLU A 135 -24.79 -15.74 11.71
CA GLU A 135 -24.73 -14.79 12.84
C GLU A 135 -23.33 -14.62 13.42
N TRP A 136 -22.39 -15.51 13.08
CA TRP A 136 -20.98 -15.41 13.48
C TRP A 136 -20.17 -14.53 12.53
N ILE A 137 -20.78 -14.00 11.46
CA ILE A 137 -20.11 -13.22 10.43
C ILE A 137 -20.65 -11.78 10.49
N ASP A 138 -19.79 -10.81 10.75
CA ASP A 138 -20.15 -9.40 10.71
C ASP A 138 -20.08 -8.84 9.30
N LYS A 139 -19.06 -9.27 8.55
CA LYS A 139 -18.72 -8.75 7.22
C LYS A 139 -18.36 -9.85 6.24
N TYR A 140 -18.90 -9.74 5.04
CA TYR A 140 -18.75 -10.74 3.99
C TYR A 140 -18.34 -10.08 2.67
N TYR A 141 -17.15 -10.42 2.17
CA TYR A 141 -16.68 -10.04 0.84
C TYR A 141 -16.93 -11.17 -0.15
N THR A 142 -17.75 -10.90 -1.17
CA THR A 142 -18.16 -11.86 -2.19
C THR A 142 -17.54 -11.53 -3.55
N THR A 143 -17.19 -12.54 -4.35
CA THR A 143 -16.80 -12.36 -5.76
C THR A 143 -18.00 -12.23 -6.70
N PHE A 144 -19.24 -12.27 -6.17
CA PHE A 144 -20.44 -12.09 -6.97
C PHE A 144 -20.37 -10.77 -7.75
N PRO A 145 -20.69 -10.81 -9.05
CA PRO A 145 -20.90 -9.59 -9.82
C PRO A 145 -21.93 -8.68 -9.14
N GLU A 146 -21.71 -7.37 -9.16
CA GLU A 146 -22.54 -6.38 -8.44
C GLU A 146 -24.03 -6.49 -8.79
N ASN A 147 -24.35 -6.83 -10.04
CA ASN A 147 -25.73 -7.05 -10.48
C ASN A 147 -26.39 -8.30 -9.87
N GLN A 148 -25.62 -9.20 -9.25
CA GLN A 148 -26.07 -10.41 -8.56
C GLN A 148 -26.11 -10.27 -7.03
N HIS A 149 -25.65 -9.14 -6.46
CA HIS A 149 -25.64 -8.92 -5.00
C HIS A 149 -27.04 -9.01 -4.37
N HIS A 150 -28.09 -8.75 -5.14
CA HIS A 150 -29.48 -8.90 -4.72
C HIS A 150 -29.83 -10.32 -4.22
N LYS A 151 -29.11 -11.36 -4.67
CA LYS A 151 -29.27 -12.73 -4.20
C LYS A 151 -28.93 -12.88 -2.71
N LEU A 152 -27.93 -12.12 -2.25
CA LEU A 152 -27.50 -12.12 -0.86
C LEU A 152 -28.14 -11.00 -0.03
N GLN A 153 -28.77 -10.01 -0.68
CA GLN A 153 -29.38 -8.85 -0.03
C GLN A 153 -30.46 -9.23 0.99
N THR A 154 -31.26 -10.26 0.71
CA THR A 154 -32.27 -10.75 1.67
C THR A 154 -31.63 -11.23 2.98
N ILE A 155 -30.44 -11.83 2.90
CA ILE A 155 -29.69 -12.33 4.06
C ILE A 155 -29.13 -11.15 4.86
N SER A 156 -28.58 -10.14 4.16
CA SER A 156 -28.14 -8.89 4.77
C SER A 156 -29.25 -8.21 5.57
N GLU A 157 -30.47 -8.12 5.01
CA GLU A 157 -31.61 -7.49 5.68
C GLU A 157 -32.11 -8.25 6.92
N VAL A 158 -32.07 -9.59 6.89
CA VAL A 158 -32.58 -10.43 7.99
C VAL A 158 -31.56 -10.54 9.13
N TYR A 159 -30.28 -10.73 8.81
CA TYR A 159 -29.23 -11.01 9.79
C TYR A 159 -28.35 -9.80 10.11
N GLY A 160 -28.53 -8.68 9.42
CA GLY A 160 -27.65 -7.51 9.56
C GLY A 160 -26.24 -7.72 8.99
N LEU A 161 -26.02 -8.79 8.21
CA LEU A 161 -24.74 -9.11 7.60
C LEU A 161 -24.36 -8.03 6.60
N GLN A 162 -23.16 -7.45 6.74
CA GLN A 162 -22.67 -6.47 5.77
C GLN A 162 -22.00 -7.17 4.60
N ILE A 163 -22.54 -6.98 3.39
CA ILE A 163 -22.08 -7.66 2.18
C ILE A 163 -21.45 -6.66 1.22
N PHE A 164 -20.25 -6.98 0.75
CA PHE A 164 -19.44 -6.13 -0.10
C PHE A 164 -18.83 -6.94 -1.24
N GLY A 165 -18.60 -6.30 -2.38
CA GLY A 165 -17.92 -6.94 -3.51
C GLY A 165 -16.41 -7.03 -3.29
N TRP A 166 -15.82 -8.14 -3.70
CA TRP A 166 -14.38 -8.31 -3.87
C TRP A 166 -14.03 -8.26 -5.36
N ASP A 167 -13.08 -7.39 -5.73
CA ASP A 167 -12.62 -7.22 -7.09
C ASP A 167 -11.18 -7.76 -7.23
N ASP A 168 -11.06 -8.97 -7.76
CA ASP A 168 -9.77 -9.64 -7.97
C ASP A 168 -8.87 -8.90 -8.99
N VAL A 169 -9.49 -8.22 -9.95
CA VAL A 169 -8.77 -7.52 -11.03
C VAL A 169 -8.14 -6.25 -10.49
N ASN A 170 -8.91 -5.48 -9.73
CA ASN A 170 -8.46 -4.21 -9.18
C ASN A 170 -7.82 -4.34 -7.80
N GLU A 171 -7.87 -5.51 -7.16
CA GLU A 171 -7.30 -5.76 -5.84
C GLU A 171 -7.95 -4.90 -4.75
N THR A 172 -9.28 -4.75 -4.81
CA THR A 172 -10.04 -3.89 -3.89
C THR A 172 -11.33 -4.53 -3.42
N PHE A 173 -11.87 -4.03 -2.30
CA PHE A 173 -13.24 -4.30 -1.85
C PHE A 173 -14.15 -3.11 -2.13
N SER A 174 -15.46 -3.33 -2.27
CA SER A 174 -16.39 -2.28 -2.70
C SER A 174 -16.52 -1.12 -1.71
N ASP A 175 -16.28 -1.36 -0.42
CA ASP A 175 -16.28 -0.34 0.63
C ASP A 175 -14.87 0.15 0.99
N PHE A 176 -13.91 0.00 0.05
CA PHE A 176 -12.52 0.40 0.27
C PHE A 176 -12.36 1.81 0.80
N ASN A 177 -13.12 2.76 0.22
CA ASN A 177 -13.04 4.15 0.65
C ASN A 177 -13.73 4.40 2.00
N ASP A 178 -14.57 3.50 2.48
CA ASP A 178 -15.28 3.67 3.74
C ASP A 178 -14.42 3.18 4.91
N VAL A 179 -13.79 2.01 4.76
CA VAL A 179 -12.87 1.49 5.80
C VAL A 179 -11.48 2.08 5.68
N ASN A 180 -11.01 2.44 4.48
CA ASN A 180 -9.76 3.17 4.29
C ASN A 180 -10.06 4.57 3.74
N PRO A 181 -10.76 5.42 4.50
CA PRO A 181 -11.14 6.74 4.04
C PRO A 181 -9.88 7.52 3.73
N VAL A 182 -9.92 8.21 2.59
CA VAL A 182 -8.86 9.11 2.19
C VAL A 182 -8.70 10.12 3.32
N LYS A 183 -7.64 10.00 4.11
CA LYS A 183 -7.37 10.81 5.31
C LYS A 183 -7.16 12.31 4.99
N VAL A 184 -7.31 12.70 3.72
CA VAL A 184 -7.12 14.06 3.23
C VAL A 184 -8.29 14.43 2.28
N PRO A 185 -9.10 15.46 2.58
CA PRO A 185 -10.40 15.71 1.96
C PRO A 185 -10.33 16.24 0.52
N PRO A 186 -11.04 15.68 -0.49
CA PRO A 186 -10.89 15.94 -1.94
C PRO A 186 -10.69 17.42 -2.34
N GLY A 187 -9.68 17.71 -3.19
CA GLY A 187 -9.58 18.99 -3.91
C GLY A 187 -8.28 19.82 -3.81
N ALA A 188 -7.17 19.34 -3.23
CA ALA A 188 -5.96 20.17 -3.06
C ALA A 188 -4.62 19.50 -3.47
N GLY A 189 -4.61 18.64 -4.50
CA GLY A 189 -3.35 18.30 -5.16
C GLY A 189 -2.94 19.43 -6.11
N PHE A 190 -1.67 19.83 -6.08
CA PHE A 190 -1.14 20.91 -6.91
C PHE A 190 0.01 20.40 -7.75
N VAL A 191 0.05 20.86 -8.99
CA VAL A 191 1.30 20.83 -9.75
C VAL A 191 2.16 22.01 -9.30
N LYS A 192 3.36 21.74 -8.79
CA LYS A 192 4.31 22.77 -8.36
C LYS A 192 5.60 22.69 -9.18
N ARG A 193 6.10 23.85 -9.58
CA ARG A 193 7.40 24.02 -10.25
C ARG A 193 8.38 24.86 -9.44
N ASP A 194 7.84 25.70 -8.56
CA ASP A 194 8.58 26.61 -7.70
C ASP A 194 7.94 26.64 -6.29
N CYS A 195 8.73 26.98 -5.29
CA CYS A 195 8.28 27.27 -3.93
C CYS A 195 7.95 28.76 -3.80
N ARG A 196 6.75 29.11 -3.32
CA ARG A 196 6.41 30.51 -2.99
C ARG A 196 7.08 30.91 -1.68
N SER A 197 8.29 31.46 -1.72
CA SER A 197 8.87 32.18 -0.58
C SER A 197 8.42 33.63 -0.63
N SER A 198 7.67 34.09 0.38
CA SER A 198 7.17 35.46 0.43
C SER A 198 8.14 36.47 1.04
N ASN A 199 9.32 36.08 1.58
CA ASN A 199 10.13 37.05 2.35
C ASN A 199 11.67 36.87 2.38
N SER A 200 12.29 35.88 1.72
CA SER A 200 13.77 35.73 1.74
C SER A 200 14.35 35.63 0.34
N THR A 201 15.38 36.41 0.03
CA THR A 201 15.97 36.52 -1.32
C THR A 201 16.88 35.37 -1.74
N ASP A 202 17.20 34.44 -0.84
CA ASP A 202 18.28 33.46 -1.06
C ASP A 202 17.92 32.02 -0.64
N MET A 203 16.62 31.71 -0.45
CA MET A 203 16.19 30.36 -0.08
C MET A 203 15.72 29.54 -1.28
N PHE A 204 16.03 28.25 -1.32
CA PHE A 204 15.70 27.32 -2.41
C PHE A 204 15.35 25.93 -1.87
N ALA A 205 14.70 25.09 -2.68
CA ALA A 205 14.46 23.70 -2.32
C ALA A 205 15.43 22.77 -3.05
N LEU A 206 15.88 21.72 -2.37
CA LEU A 206 16.74 20.68 -2.94
C LEU A 206 16.05 19.33 -2.85
N PHE A 207 15.81 18.71 -4.00
CA PHE A 207 15.21 17.39 -4.12
C PHE A 207 16.24 16.38 -4.62
N LEU A 208 16.55 15.41 -3.79
CA LEU A 208 17.36 14.25 -4.16
C LEU A 208 16.43 13.17 -4.69
N TYR A 209 16.80 12.54 -5.81
CA TYR A 209 15.99 11.46 -6.36
C TYR A 209 16.86 10.32 -6.90
N VAL A 210 16.25 9.15 -6.99
CA VAL A 210 16.83 7.94 -7.57
C VAL A 210 15.94 7.52 -8.74
N LYS A 211 16.52 7.35 -9.94
CA LYS A 211 15.75 6.84 -11.09
C LYS A 211 15.65 5.33 -11.00
N ASP A 212 16.79 4.68 -10.78
CA ASP A 212 16.90 3.23 -10.78
C ASP A 212 17.68 2.68 -9.60
N LEU A 213 17.31 1.47 -9.19
CA LEU A 213 18.03 0.72 -8.19
C LEU A 213 19.37 0.26 -8.76
N SER A 214 20.46 0.75 -8.19
CA SER A 214 21.83 0.36 -8.54
C SER A 214 22.70 0.30 -7.30
N VAL A 215 23.85 -0.37 -7.41
CA VAL A 215 24.85 -0.40 -6.32
C VAL A 215 25.29 1.02 -5.94
N LYS A 216 25.37 1.93 -6.91
CA LYS A 216 25.72 3.33 -6.69
C LYS A 216 24.64 4.07 -5.92
N SER A 217 23.38 3.99 -6.36
CA SER A 217 22.26 4.67 -5.68
C SER A 217 22.09 4.13 -4.25
N LEU A 218 22.18 2.82 -4.04
CA LEU A 218 22.16 2.24 -2.69
C LEU A 218 23.29 2.74 -1.79
N ARG A 219 24.51 2.85 -2.31
CA ARG A 219 25.65 3.39 -1.56
C ARG A 219 25.42 4.85 -1.19
N ALA A 220 24.93 5.67 -2.13
CA ALA A 220 24.62 7.07 -1.90
C ALA A 220 23.52 7.23 -0.84
N LEU A 221 22.43 6.46 -0.95
CA LEU A 221 21.33 6.47 0.01
C LEU A 221 21.76 6.04 1.41
N LYS A 222 22.57 4.98 1.55
CA LYS A 222 23.11 4.56 2.84
C LYS A 222 24.00 5.63 3.46
N MET A 223 24.78 6.34 2.65
CA MET A 223 25.58 7.47 3.12
C MET A 223 24.70 8.63 3.59
N LEU A 224 23.62 8.95 2.87
CA LEU A 224 22.64 9.96 3.27
C LEU A 224 21.89 9.57 4.56
N ALA A 225 21.47 8.31 4.69
CA ALA A 225 20.85 7.80 5.91
C ALA A 225 21.81 7.93 7.11
N ALA A 226 23.10 7.63 6.91
CA ALA A 226 24.13 7.75 7.93
C ALA A 226 24.61 9.20 8.21
N TYR A 227 24.28 10.17 7.35
CA TYR A 227 24.74 11.56 7.50
C TYR A 227 24.14 12.21 8.73
N ASN A 228 24.92 12.53 9.77
CA ASN A 228 24.36 13.17 10.96
C ASN A 228 24.40 14.70 10.80
N SER A 229 23.25 15.37 10.92
CA SER A 229 23.22 16.83 11.12
C SER A 229 23.67 17.13 12.56
N ASP A 230 24.17 18.33 12.79
CA ASP A 230 24.44 18.84 14.14
C ASP A 230 23.13 19.18 14.89
N THR A 231 21.98 19.09 14.21
CA THR A 231 20.63 19.27 14.78
C THR A 231 19.88 17.94 14.87
N ASP A 232 19.07 17.77 15.92
CA ASP A 232 18.14 16.64 16.08
C ASP A 232 16.87 16.80 15.21
N GLU A 233 16.81 17.83 14.36
CA GLU A 233 15.67 18.11 13.49
C GLU A 233 15.78 17.40 12.14
N ARG A 234 14.62 17.19 11.49
CA ARG A 234 14.59 16.67 10.12
C ARG A 234 15.23 17.67 9.17
N LEU A 235 16.02 17.15 8.24
CA LEU A 235 16.66 17.96 7.22
C LEU A 235 15.63 18.45 6.19
N ASP A 236 15.74 19.73 5.81
CA ASP A 236 14.86 20.41 4.84
C ASP A 236 15.20 20.04 3.38
N ILE A 237 15.42 18.74 3.13
CA ILE A 237 15.63 18.14 1.80
C ILE A 237 14.49 17.17 1.48
N GLY A 238 14.03 17.23 0.23
CA GLY A 238 13.12 16.23 -0.33
C GLY A 238 13.89 15.02 -0.85
N VAL A 239 13.54 13.80 -0.44
CA VAL A 239 14.12 12.56 -0.98
C VAL A 239 13.02 11.76 -1.70
N PHE A 240 13.18 11.54 -2.99
CA PHE A 240 12.22 10.84 -3.84
C PHE A 240 12.76 9.49 -4.30
N LEU A 241 12.13 8.41 -3.84
CA LEU A 241 12.56 7.04 -4.10
C LEU A 241 11.61 6.34 -5.07
N PRO A 242 12.09 5.46 -5.97
CA PRO A 242 11.22 4.68 -6.84
C PRO A 242 10.57 3.54 -6.07
N TYR A 243 9.42 3.07 -6.57
CA TYR A 243 8.64 1.97 -5.97
C TYR A 243 9.49 0.75 -5.62
N ASP A 244 10.24 0.24 -6.59
CA ASP A 244 11.00 -1.00 -6.44
C ASP A 244 12.01 -0.92 -5.29
N LEU A 245 12.56 0.29 -5.03
CA LEU A 245 13.48 0.50 -3.93
C LEU A 245 12.77 0.50 -2.58
N ILE A 246 11.62 1.17 -2.47
CA ILE A 246 10.83 1.21 -1.22
C ILE A 246 10.39 -0.21 -0.83
N VAL A 247 9.97 -1.01 -1.80
CA VAL A 247 9.55 -2.41 -1.56
C VAL A 247 10.73 -3.28 -1.17
N THR A 248 11.84 -3.19 -1.91
CA THR A 248 12.98 -4.11 -1.74
C THR A 248 13.83 -3.74 -0.52
N TYR A 249 13.92 -2.45 -0.18
CA TYR A 249 14.75 -1.91 0.90
C TYR A 249 13.93 -1.04 1.86
N GLY A 250 12.83 -1.60 2.37
CA GLY A 250 11.89 -0.92 3.28
C GLY A 250 12.58 -0.21 4.44
N ASP A 251 13.45 -0.91 5.18
CA ASP A 251 14.18 -0.36 6.32
C ASP A 251 15.02 0.88 5.94
N LEU A 252 15.71 0.83 4.79
CA LEU A 252 16.50 1.95 4.31
C LEU A 252 15.61 3.14 3.91
N ALA A 253 14.46 2.86 3.29
CA ALA A 253 13.50 3.89 2.94
C ALA A 253 12.90 4.54 4.21
N GLU A 254 12.57 3.74 5.22
CA GLU A 254 12.11 4.22 6.52
C GLU A 254 13.16 5.11 7.20
N ASP A 255 14.41 4.66 7.31
CA ASP A 255 15.52 5.45 7.87
C ASP A 255 15.67 6.81 7.17
N LEU A 256 15.57 6.81 5.84
CA LEU A 256 15.62 8.04 5.05
C LEU A 256 14.41 8.93 5.32
N PHE A 257 13.20 8.39 5.41
CA PHE A 257 11.98 9.18 5.59
C PHE A 257 11.73 9.63 7.03
N LEU A 258 12.36 8.99 8.01
CA LEU A 258 12.44 9.50 9.37
C LEU A 258 13.33 10.74 9.45
N LYS A 259 14.33 10.83 8.58
CA LYS A 259 15.38 11.86 8.58
C LYS A 259 15.13 13.03 7.62
N PHE A 260 14.62 12.72 6.44
CA PHE A 260 14.34 13.65 5.34
C PHE A 260 12.84 13.70 5.05
N GLN A 261 12.41 14.70 4.31
CA GLN A 261 11.03 14.75 3.81
C GLN A 261 10.93 13.84 2.58
N GLY A 262 10.17 12.75 2.71
CA GLY A 262 10.08 11.70 1.70
C GLY A 262 9.02 11.91 0.63
N GLY A 263 9.28 11.43 -0.58
CA GLY A 263 8.33 11.40 -1.68
C GLY A 263 8.54 10.18 -2.59
N LEU A 264 7.62 9.99 -3.54
CA LEU A 264 7.72 8.93 -4.55
C LEU A 264 8.29 9.49 -5.86
N TYR A 265 9.31 8.84 -6.40
CA TYR A 265 9.77 9.09 -7.77
C TYR A 265 9.02 8.18 -8.74
N LEU A 266 8.43 8.78 -9.78
CA LEU A 266 7.71 8.05 -10.84
C LEU A 266 8.29 8.36 -12.21
N GLU A 267 8.77 7.31 -12.87
CA GLU A 267 9.17 7.38 -14.27
C GLU A 267 7.95 7.30 -15.18
N VAL A 268 7.51 8.44 -15.70
CA VAL A 268 6.26 8.60 -16.48
C VAL A 268 6.16 7.60 -17.63
N ALA A 269 7.27 7.29 -18.30
CA ALA A 269 7.32 6.33 -19.40
C ALA A 269 6.74 4.94 -19.02
N LYS A 270 6.95 4.48 -17.78
CA LYS A 270 6.41 3.22 -17.25
C LYS A 270 4.89 3.26 -17.02
N TYR A 271 4.28 4.43 -17.05
CA TYR A 271 2.87 4.64 -16.72
C TYR A 271 2.01 5.19 -17.86
N ARG A 272 2.60 5.53 -19.02
CA ARG A 272 1.88 6.11 -20.17
C ARG A 272 0.70 5.26 -20.66
N ASN A 273 0.79 3.94 -20.53
CA ASN A 273 -0.25 3.01 -21.00
C ASN A 273 -1.17 2.52 -19.88
N LYS A 274 -1.00 3.02 -18.64
CA LYS A 274 -1.83 2.60 -17.51
C LYS A 274 -3.11 3.44 -17.46
N THR A 275 -4.23 2.80 -17.13
CA THR A 275 -5.49 3.50 -16.85
C THR A 275 -5.40 4.27 -15.53
N SER A 276 -6.30 5.23 -15.31
CA SER A 276 -6.36 5.97 -14.03
C SER A 276 -6.52 5.04 -12.82
N ASN A 277 -7.24 3.92 -12.97
CA ASN A 277 -7.38 2.91 -11.92
C ASN A 277 -6.07 2.15 -11.67
N GLN A 278 -5.36 1.75 -12.72
CA GLN A 278 -4.06 1.07 -12.56
C GLN A 278 -3.00 1.99 -11.93
N LEU A 279 -3.03 3.27 -12.28
CA LEU A 279 -2.23 4.32 -11.63
C LEU A 279 -2.60 4.46 -10.16
N ARG A 280 -3.90 4.53 -9.85
CA ARG A 280 -4.43 4.58 -8.49
C ARG A 280 -3.96 3.41 -7.64
N ASN A 281 -4.06 2.20 -8.16
CA ASN A 281 -3.68 0.98 -7.45
C ASN A 281 -2.18 0.97 -7.19
N SER A 282 -1.37 1.39 -8.19
CA SER A 282 0.08 1.52 -8.04
C SER A 282 0.44 2.50 -6.92
N VAL A 283 -0.14 3.70 -6.91
CA VAL A 283 0.13 4.72 -5.87
C VAL A 283 -0.42 4.29 -4.51
N THR A 284 -1.58 3.65 -4.47
CA THR A 284 -2.21 3.18 -3.22
C THR A 284 -1.42 2.06 -2.57
N ARG A 285 -0.89 1.11 -3.35
CA ARG A 285 -0.02 0.05 -2.84
C ARG A 285 1.20 0.62 -2.13
N ILE A 286 1.80 1.66 -2.70
CA ILE A 286 2.93 2.38 -2.09
C ILE A 286 2.49 3.09 -0.81
N SER A 287 1.29 3.66 -0.81
CA SER A 287 0.72 4.30 0.38
C SER A 287 0.70 3.37 1.56
N ASN A 288 0.30 2.13 1.32
CA ASN A 288 0.06 1.18 2.38
C ASN A 288 1.39 0.67 2.93
N ILE A 289 2.38 0.46 2.06
CA ILE A 289 3.75 0.13 2.49
C ILE A 289 4.31 1.27 3.35
N CYS A 290 4.22 2.52 2.85
CA CYS A 290 4.73 3.69 3.57
C CYS A 290 3.94 4.05 4.83
N ALA A 291 2.68 3.61 4.95
CA ALA A 291 1.88 3.82 6.16
C ALA A 291 2.48 3.11 7.38
N LYS A 292 3.26 2.04 7.17
CA LYS A 292 3.98 1.32 8.22
C LYS A 292 5.10 2.15 8.86
N PHE A 293 5.71 3.06 8.10
CA PHE A 293 6.89 3.83 8.51
C PHE A 293 6.60 4.94 9.55
N GLN A 294 5.38 5.00 10.12
CA GLN A 294 4.91 6.07 11.02
C GLN A 294 5.11 7.51 10.48
N THR A 295 5.34 7.65 9.18
CA THR A 295 5.59 8.92 8.48
C THR A 295 4.40 9.21 7.56
N PRO A 296 3.33 9.85 8.08
CA PRO A 296 2.04 9.95 7.38
C PRO A 296 2.06 10.80 6.10
N MET A 297 3.18 11.45 5.76
CA MET A 297 3.27 12.42 4.66
C MET A 297 4.05 11.95 3.42
N ILE A 298 4.67 10.76 3.40
CA ILE A 298 5.53 10.33 2.28
C ILE A 298 4.80 10.38 0.93
N LEU A 299 3.50 10.07 0.92
CA LEU A 299 2.71 10.05 -0.31
C LEU A 299 2.11 11.39 -0.73
N GLN A 300 2.34 12.45 0.03
CA GLN A 300 1.88 13.77 -0.37
C GLN A 300 2.73 14.34 -1.50
N TYR A 301 3.92 13.80 -1.76
CA TYR A 301 4.87 14.37 -2.70
C TYR A 301 5.27 13.34 -3.74
N ILE A 302 5.05 13.69 -5.01
CA ILE A 302 5.42 12.86 -6.14
C ILE A 302 6.30 13.67 -7.08
N LEU A 303 7.45 13.11 -7.46
CA LEU A 303 8.34 13.67 -8.46
C LEU A 303 8.24 12.84 -9.74
N PHE A 304 7.90 13.49 -10.86
CA PHE A 304 7.89 12.86 -12.17
C PHE A 304 9.21 13.04 -12.91
N SER A 305 9.59 12.02 -13.68
CA SER A 305 10.72 12.08 -14.61
C SER A 305 10.55 13.11 -15.73
N GLU A 306 9.31 13.41 -16.13
CA GLU A 306 8.97 14.35 -17.20
C GLU A 306 7.58 14.97 -16.99
N GLN A 307 7.29 16.06 -17.71
CA GLN A 307 5.96 16.69 -17.64
C GLN A 307 4.92 15.82 -18.33
N ASN A 308 3.88 15.43 -17.59
CA ASN A 308 2.71 14.76 -18.13
C ASN A 308 1.47 15.14 -17.31
N GLU A 309 0.66 16.06 -17.85
CA GLU A 309 -0.50 16.61 -17.14
C GLU A 309 -1.62 15.59 -16.98
N ASP A 310 -1.81 14.66 -17.93
CA ASP A 310 -2.86 13.65 -17.84
C ASP A 310 -2.62 12.66 -16.69
N ILE A 311 -1.37 12.20 -16.54
CA ILE A 311 -0.96 11.33 -15.44
C ILE A 311 -0.93 12.12 -14.13
N ALA A 312 -0.45 13.37 -14.14
CA ALA A 312 -0.46 14.22 -12.95
C ALA A 312 -1.88 14.47 -12.45
N ASN A 313 -2.81 14.83 -13.35
CA ASN A 313 -4.20 15.08 -13.03
C ASN A 313 -4.92 13.81 -12.58
N SER A 314 -4.63 12.67 -13.20
CA SER A 314 -5.08 11.36 -12.70
C SER A 314 -4.63 11.18 -11.25
N ILE A 315 -3.34 11.31 -10.96
CA ILE A 315 -2.76 11.14 -9.62
C ILE A 315 -3.31 12.16 -8.59
N ILE A 316 -3.40 13.43 -8.97
CA ILE A 316 -3.95 14.53 -8.14
C ILE A 316 -5.44 14.35 -7.86
N SER A 317 -6.21 13.84 -8.83
CA SER A 317 -7.64 13.55 -8.64
C SER A 317 -7.87 12.43 -7.65
N LEU A 318 -6.87 11.56 -7.44
CA LEU A 318 -6.97 10.38 -6.61
C LEU A 318 -6.65 10.67 -5.14
N ARG A 319 -5.70 11.59 -4.86
CA ARG A 319 -5.27 11.99 -3.51
C ARG A 319 -4.66 13.41 -3.50
N HIS A 320 -4.45 13.97 -2.30
CA HIS A 320 -3.79 15.27 -2.06
C HIS A 320 -2.30 15.19 -2.32
N GLN A 321 -1.95 14.96 -3.57
CA GLN A 321 -0.57 14.80 -3.99
C GLN A 321 -0.13 16.08 -4.66
N THR A 322 0.97 16.63 -4.14
CA THR A 322 1.72 17.66 -4.83
C THR A 322 2.63 16.95 -5.81
N VAL A 323 2.38 17.17 -7.09
CA VAL A 323 3.18 16.63 -8.17
C VAL A 323 4.20 17.69 -8.58
N PHE A 324 5.47 17.32 -8.53
CA PHE A 324 6.59 18.10 -9.00
C PHE A 324 7.05 17.52 -10.35
N TYR A 325 7.32 18.39 -11.32
CA TYR A 325 7.97 18.00 -12.57
C TYR A 325 8.86 19.14 -13.07
N LYS A 326 9.86 18.79 -13.90
CA LYS A 326 10.75 19.73 -14.59
C LYS A 326 11.51 20.65 -13.62
N LEU A 327 12.33 20.03 -12.79
CA LEU A 327 13.19 20.69 -11.82
C LEU A 327 14.53 21.06 -12.46
N ASP A 328 15.15 22.14 -11.98
CA ASP A 328 16.48 22.53 -12.45
C ASP A 328 17.52 21.55 -11.89
N ASP A 329 18.31 20.91 -12.76
CA ASP A 329 19.36 19.99 -12.33
C ASP A 329 20.56 20.77 -11.77
N VAL A 330 20.81 20.63 -10.47
CA VAL A 330 21.90 21.35 -9.80
C VAL A 330 23.28 20.89 -10.26
N ALA A 331 23.42 19.65 -10.74
CA ALA A 331 24.69 19.15 -11.27
C ALA A 331 25.13 19.93 -12.52
N SER A 332 24.18 20.45 -13.30
CA SER A 332 24.47 21.30 -14.47
C SER A 332 25.00 22.69 -14.11
N LEU A 333 24.82 23.11 -12.85
CA LEU A 333 25.17 24.45 -12.36
C LEU A 333 26.50 24.47 -11.60
N ILE A 334 27.00 23.29 -11.22
CA ILE A 334 28.20 23.13 -10.39
C ILE A 334 29.16 22.17 -11.10
N SER A 335 30.25 22.69 -11.66
CA SER A 335 31.29 21.86 -12.28
C SER A 335 32.17 21.19 -11.22
N TYR A 336 32.35 19.87 -11.34
CA TYR A 336 33.32 19.09 -10.57
C TYR A 336 34.71 19.09 -11.26
N PRO A 337 35.85 19.07 -10.53
CA PRO A 337 36.01 19.08 -9.07
C PRO A 337 35.62 20.42 -8.45
N PHE A 338 35.17 20.38 -7.18
CA PHE A 338 34.79 21.57 -6.39
C PHE A 338 36.03 22.44 -6.09
N GLU A 339 36.61 23.10 -7.09
CA GLU A 339 37.77 23.97 -6.92
C GLU A 339 37.35 25.30 -6.26
N ASP A 340 37.62 25.37 -4.95
CA ASP A 340 37.82 26.52 -4.05
C ASP A 340 36.89 27.75 -4.08
N SER A 341 35.84 27.81 -4.88
CA SER A 341 34.72 28.69 -4.51
C SER A 341 33.38 28.28 -5.12
N MET A 342 32.41 28.09 -4.24
CA MET A 342 30.97 28.33 -4.45
C MET A 342 30.65 29.73 -5.03
N ALA A 343 31.64 30.54 -5.46
CA ALA A 343 31.42 31.90 -5.95
C ALA A 343 30.43 31.98 -7.11
N GLY A 344 30.19 30.86 -7.81
CA GLY A 344 29.20 30.73 -8.89
C GLY A 344 27.81 30.24 -8.47
N PHE A 345 27.66 29.42 -7.42
CA PHE A 345 26.34 28.88 -7.08
C PHE A 345 25.56 29.89 -6.24
N LYS A 346 24.70 30.63 -6.93
CA LYS A 346 23.74 31.56 -6.33
C LYS A 346 22.35 31.04 -6.66
N PRO A 347 21.74 30.23 -5.79
CA PRO A 347 20.44 29.66 -6.06
C PRO A 347 19.43 30.77 -6.27
N LYS A 348 18.54 30.60 -7.25
CA LYS A 348 17.42 31.52 -7.44
C LYS A 348 16.40 31.27 -6.33
N SER A 349 15.98 32.36 -5.68
CA SER A 349 14.98 32.28 -4.61
C SER A 349 13.71 31.56 -5.06
N GLY A 350 13.27 30.59 -4.26
CA GLY A 350 12.07 29.80 -4.50
C GLY A 350 12.22 28.72 -5.58
N THR A 351 13.37 28.62 -6.26
CA THR A 351 13.59 27.57 -7.24
C THR A 351 13.74 26.21 -6.56
N ILE A 352 13.16 25.19 -7.19
CA ILE A 352 13.34 23.80 -6.80
C ILE A 352 14.44 23.21 -7.67
N TYR A 353 15.54 22.87 -7.04
CA TYR A 353 16.64 22.15 -7.67
C TYR A 353 16.49 20.66 -7.43
N SER A 354 16.88 19.86 -8.42
CA SER A 354 16.92 18.41 -8.30
C SER A 354 18.33 17.87 -8.52
N LEU A 355 18.60 16.72 -7.93
CA LEU A 355 19.87 16.02 -8.06
C LEU A 355 19.62 14.51 -8.10
N SER A 356 19.98 13.86 -9.21
CA SER A 356 20.00 12.40 -9.23
C SER A 356 21.21 11.91 -8.44
N VAL A 357 20.99 11.14 -7.37
CA VAL A 357 22.09 10.64 -6.52
C VAL A 357 22.82 9.44 -7.14
N GLU A 358 22.38 8.94 -8.29
CA GLU A 358 23.00 7.79 -8.97
C GLU A 358 24.07 8.19 -10.00
N GLU A 359 24.10 9.46 -10.38
CA GLU A 359 25.08 10.04 -11.30
C GLU A 359 26.41 10.33 -10.58
N ASN A 360 27.52 10.31 -11.33
CA ASN A 360 28.85 10.31 -10.73
C ASN A 360 29.11 11.59 -9.90
N ASP A 361 29.61 11.39 -8.68
CA ASP A 361 29.98 12.44 -7.71
C ASP A 361 28.79 13.26 -7.17
N ASN A 362 27.57 12.99 -7.60
CA ASN A 362 26.37 13.69 -7.11
C ASN A 362 26.07 13.36 -5.65
N GLU A 363 26.46 12.18 -5.16
CA GLU A 363 26.35 11.85 -3.74
C GLU A 363 27.22 12.75 -2.87
N LYS A 364 28.40 13.16 -3.37
CA LYS A 364 29.28 14.11 -2.68
C LYS A 364 28.72 15.52 -2.77
N LEU A 365 28.17 15.90 -3.93
CA LEU A 365 27.49 17.18 -4.10
C LEU A 365 26.29 17.31 -3.14
N ALA A 366 25.50 16.26 -2.97
CA ALA A 366 24.37 16.25 -2.04
C ALA A 366 24.82 16.52 -0.59
N VAL A 367 25.83 15.80 -0.11
CA VAL A 367 26.40 16.00 1.23
C VAL A 367 27.02 17.39 1.39
N TYR A 368 27.66 17.89 0.32
CA TYR A 368 28.23 19.24 0.31
C TYR A 368 27.14 20.32 0.43
N LEU A 369 26.08 20.24 -0.37
CA LEU A 369 24.94 21.17 -0.31
C LEU A 369 24.23 21.09 1.05
N LEU A 370 24.04 19.89 1.59
CA LEU A 370 23.52 19.69 2.95
C LEU A 370 24.33 20.47 3.99
N LYS A 371 25.66 20.33 3.95
CA LYS A 371 26.54 20.95 4.95
C LYS A 371 26.68 22.47 4.80
N HIS A 372 26.63 22.98 3.58
CA HIS A 372 26.99 24.37 3.29
C HIS A 372 25.81 25.28 2.95
N CYS A 373 24.64 24.71 2.66
CA CYS A 373 23.43 25.46 2.30
C CYS A 373 22.25 25.19 3.24
N GLU A 374 22.44 24.50 4.37
CA GLU A 374 21.37 24.11 5.30
C GLU A 374 20.41 25.26 5.64
N GLU A 375 20.95 26.43 5.99
CA GLU A 375 20.17 27.62 6.36
C GLU A 375 19.40 28.25 5.18
N GLN A 376 19.73 27.89 3.94
CA GLN A 376 19.08 28.37 2.71
C GLN A 376 18.03 27.39 2.18
N LEU A 377 17.89 26.20 2.79
CA LEU A 377 16.98 25.18 2.31
C LEU A 377 15.54 25.47 2.74
N ILE A 378 14.62 25.27 1.79
CA ILE A 378 13.18 25.29 2.02
C ILE A 378 12.69 23.84 2.13
N SER A 379 12.11 23.51 3.29
CA SER A 379 11.39 22.25 3.49
C SER A 379 10.40 21.96 2.35
N LEU A 380 10.30 20.70 1.93
CA LEU A 380 9.30 20.20 0.97
C LEU A 380 7.86 20.57 1.38
N ILE A 381 7.53 20.53 2.67
CA ILE A 381 6.20 20.94 3.18
C ILE A 381 5.89 22.41 2.83
N LYS A 382 6.82 23.33 3.09
CA LYS A 382 6.66 24.76 2.75
C LYS A 382 6.51 24.98 1.24
N CYS A 383 7.14 24.15 0.41
CA CYS A 383 7.00 24.21 -1.05
C CYS A 383 5.64 23.71 -1.55
N ALA A 384 5.02 22.79 -0.82
CA ALA A 384 3.76 22.17 -1.20
C ALA A 384 2.52 23.01 -0.84
N ILE A 385 2.64 24.00 0.05
CA ILE A 385 1.53 24.88 0.42
C ILE A 385 1.18 25.81 -0.78
N PRO A 386 -0.11 25.98 -1.14
CA PRO A 386 -0.55 26.76 -2.31
C PRO A 386 -0.07 28.22 -2.37
#